data_AF-A0A1A9RPE7-F1
#
_entry.id   AF-A0A1A9RPE7-F1
#
_cell.length_a   1.000
_cell.length_b   1.000
_cell.length_c   1.000
_cell.angle_alpha   90.00
_cell.angle_beta   90.00
_cell.angle_gamma   90.00
#
_symmetry.space_group_name_H-M   'P 1'
#
loop_
_entity.id
_entity.type
_entity.pdbx_description
1 polymer ?
#
loop_
_entity_poly.entity_id
_entity_poly.type
_entity_poly.pdbx_seq_one_letter_code
_entity_poly.pdbx_strand_id
1 'polypeptide(L)'
;MKKYLLIEMPDFSVWRVPVQVIADAMTDYYVEQCGEDREKAKAETELLFTENEFEIEYWASENMDWDAVKPHAVRVSNGEVDYREGWINGIKCVTDDEEQKDVV
;
A
#
# COMPACT_ATOMS: atom_id res chain seq x y z
N MET A 1 -2.21 -14.65 11.04
CA MET A 1 -1.56 -13.68 11.99
C MET A 1 -2.36 -12.38 12.10
N LYS A 2 -2.37 -11.68 13.25
CA LYS A 2 -3.08 -10.37 13.39
C LYS A 2 -2.11 -9.19 13.34
N LYS A 3 -1.43 -9.00 12.21
CA LYS A 3 -0.55 -7.86 11.91
C LYS A 3 -1.16 -7.00 10.80
N TYR A 4 -0.70 -5.76 10.70
CA TYR A 4 -1.10 -4.81 9.65
C TYR A 4 0.14 -4.13 9.09
N LEU A 5 0.21 -3.98 7.77
CA LEU A 5 1.17 -3.11 7.10
C LEU A 5 0.60 -1.68 7.14
N LEU A 6 1.40 -0.72 7.61
CA LEU A 6 1.06 0.70 7.57
C LEU A 6 1.78 1.37 6.42
N ILE A 7 1.05 2.14 5.63
CA ILE A 7 1.53 2.78 4.41
C ILE A 7 1.22 4.27 4.54
N GLU A 8 2.24 5.11 4.56
CA GLU A 8 2.08 6.55 4.38
C GLU A 8 2.06 6.84 2.88
N MET A 9 0.95 7.39 2.40
CA MET A 9 0.75 7.74 1.00
C MET A 9 1.40 9.10 0.70
N PRO A 10 1.63 9.44 -0.58
CA PRO A 10 2.20 10.74 -0.96
C PRO A 10 1.38 11.96 -0.51
N ASP A 11 0.08 11.79 -0.24
CA ASP A 11 -0.78 12.82 0.34
C ASP A 11 -0.70 12.89 1.88
N PHE A 12 0.27 12.19 2.48
CA PHE A 12 0.49 11.99 3.91
C PHE A 12 -0.63 11.22 4.63
N SER A 13 -1.61 10.67 3.91
CA SER A 13 -2.60 9.81 4.54
C SER A 13 -1.97 8.48 4.92
N VAL A 14 -2.32 7.94 6.09
CA VAL A 14 -1.83 6.64 6.52
C VAL A 14 -2.94 5.60 6.38
N TRP A 15 -2.62 4.51 5.71
CA TRP A 15 -3.52 3.37 5.49
C TRP A 15 -2.97 2.13 6.17
N ARG A 16 -3.86 1.31 6.70
CA ARG A 16 -3.52 -0.03 7.19
C ARG A 16 -4.09 -1.10 6.25
N VAL A 17 -3.27 -2.09 5.93
CA VAL A 17 -3.66 -3.29 5.18
C VAL A 17 -3.43 -4.51 6.07
N PRO A 18 -4.38 -5.44 6.22
CA PRO A 18 -4.15 -6.68 6.96
C PRO A 18 -3.05 -7.50 6.29
N VAL A 19 -2.03 -7.92 7.04
CA VAL A 19 -0.92 -8.75 6.51
C VAL A 19 -1.43 -10.08 5.95
N GLN A 20 -2.57 -10.58 6.43
CA GLN A 20 -3.18 -11.79 5.89
C GLN A 20 -3.50 -11.67 4.40
N VAL A 21 -3.91 -10.49 3.91
CA VAL A 21 -4.21 -10.28 2.48
C VAL A 21 -2.94 -10.45 1.63
N ILE A 22 -1.81 -9.98 2.15
CA ILE A 22 -0.49 -10.10 1.50
C ILE A 22 -0.02 -11.56 1.54
N ALA A 23 -0.21 -12.24 2.67
CA ALA A 23 0.16 -13.65 2.83
C ALA A 23 -0.67 -14.57 1.92
N ASP A 24 -1.97 -14.30 1.79
CA ASP A 24 -2.86 -15.06 0.90
C ASP A 24 -2.42 -14.88 -0.56
N ALA A 25 -2.05 -13.65 -0.98
CA ALA A 25 -1.54 -13.39 -2.32
C ALA A 25 -0.21 -14.12 -2.61
N MET A 26 0.73 -14.14 -1.64
CA MET A 26 1.98 -14.91 -1.79
C MET A 26 1.71 -16.41 -1.88
N THR A 27 0.81 -16.92 -1.04
CA THR A 27 0.39 -18.33 -1.06
C THR A 27 -0.20 -18.70 -2.42
N ASP A 28 -1.13 -17.90 -2.94
CA ASP A 28 -1.77 -18.16 -4.23
C ASP A 28 -0.74 -18.10 -5.38
N TYR A 29 0.24 -17.18 -5.34
CA TYR A 29 1.32 -17.16 -6.31
C TYR A 29 2.09 -18.49 -6.37
N TYR A 30 2.54 -19.03 -5.23
CA TYR A 30 3.30 -20.29 -5.22
C TYR A 30 2.44 -21.49 -5.61
N VAL A 31 1.16 -21.49 -5.26
CA VAL A 31 0.21 -22.53 -5.71
C VAL A 31 0.04 -22.48 -7.23
N GLU A 32 -0.22 -21.31 -7.79
CA GLU A 32 -0.58 -21.16 -9.20
C GLU A 32 0.62 -21.19 -10.13
N GLN A 33 1.72 -20.54 -9.77
CA GLN A 33 2.91 -20.37 -10.62
C GLN A 33 3.94 -21.48 -10.41
N CYS A 34 4.04 -22.03 -9.20
CA CYS A 34 5.02 -23.06 -8.87
C CYS A 34 4.40 -24.46 -8.69
N GLY A 35 3.06 -24.57 -8.67
CA GLY A 35 2.36 -25.83 -8.48
C GLY A 35 2.53 -26.40 -7.07
N GLU A 36 2.79 -25.55 -6.09
CA GLU A 36 2.95 -25.99 -4.71
C GLU A 36 1.63 -26.43 -4.07
N ASP A 37 1.73 -27.32 -3.09
CA ASP A 37 0.59 -27.65 -2.23
C ASP A 37 0.18 -26.40 -1.43
N ARG A 38 -1.13 -26.11 -1.39
CA ARG A 38 -1.65 -24.89 -0.76
C ARG A 38 -1.37 -24.85 0.74
N GLU A 39 -1.50 -25.96 1.46
CA GLU A 39 -1.27 -25.96 2.91
C GLU A 39 0.22 -25.79 3.21
N LYS A 40 1.09 -26.39 2.38
CA LYS A 40 2.54 -26.17 2.45
C LYS A 40 2.91 -24.72 2.18
N ALA A 41 2.48 -24.14 1.06
CA ALA A 41 2.80 -22.76 0.68
C ALA A 41 2.30 -21.76 1.73
N LYS A 42 1.11 -22.01 2.31
CA LYS A 42 0.56 -21.20 3.39
C LYS A 42 1.42 -21.28 4.65
N ALA A 43 1.80 -22.48 5.08
CA ALA A 43 2.64 -22.67 6.27
C ALA A 43 4.02 -22.03 6.12
N GLU A 44 4.64 -22.15 4.94
CA GLU A 44 5.92 -21.52 4.62
C GLU A 44 5.81 -19.99 4.60
N THR A 45 4.75 -19.44 4.01
CA THR A 45 4.47 -18.00 4.01
C THR A 45 4.25 -17.47 5.44
N GLU A 46 3.44 -18.15 6.24
CA GLU A 46 3.18 -17.75 7.63
C GLU A 46 4.45 -17.79 8.50
N LEU A 47 5.31 -18.79 8.29
CA LEU A 47 6.61 -18.88 8.95
C LEU A 47 7.51 -17.72 8.52
N LEU A 48 7.65 -17.49 7.20
CA LEU A 48 8.46 -16.41 6.64
C LEU A 48 8.05 -15.05 7.19
N PHE A 49 6.76 -14.72 7.18
CA PHE A 49 6.25 -13.43 7.68
C PHE A 49 6.30 -13.29 9.22
N THR A 50 6.42 -14.41 9.92
CA THR A 50 6.65 -14.41 11.38
C THR A 50 8.12 -14.12 11.69
N GLU A 51 9.04 -14.70 10.93
CA GLU A 51 10.48 -14.58 11.14
C GLU A 51 11.09 -13.30 10.54
N ASN A 52 10.54 -12.81 9.43
CA ASN A 52 11.05 -11.65 8.71
C ASN A 52 9.92 -10.72 8.23
N GLU A 53 9.74 -9.60 8.93
CA GLU A 53 8.72 -8.61 8.56
C GLU A 53 9.07 -7.83 7.29
N PHE A 54 10.34 -7.78 6.89
CA PHE A 54 10.76 -7.13 5.63
C PHE A 54 10.17 -7.83 4.41
N GLU A 55 9.96 -9.15 4.46
CA GLU A 55 9.33 -9.91 3.36
C GLU A 55 7.88 -9.49 3.13
N ILE A 56 7.19 -9.00 4.16
CA ILE A 56 5.83 -8.49 4.03
C ILE A 56 5.84 -7.23 3.16
N GLU A 57 6.74 -6.30 3.46
CA GLU A 57 6.89 -5.05 2.71
C GLU A 57 7.36 -5.32 1.29
N TYR A 58 8.41 -6.13 1.14
CA TYR A 58 8.99 -6.48 -0.15
C TYR A 58 7.98 -7.19 -1.07
N TRP A 59 7.24 -8.18 -0.54
CA TRP A 59 6.23 -8.87 -1.34
C TRP A 59 5.14 -7.91 -1.79
N ALA A 60 4.66 -7.07 -0.87
CA ALA A 60 3.63 -6.08 -1.18
C ALA A 60 4.09 -5.04 -2.22
N SER A 61 5.35 -4.63 -2.22
CA SER A 61 5.86 -3.64 -3.18
C SER A 61 6.16 -4.22 -4.56
N GLU A 62 6.73 -5.42 -4.62
CA GLU A 62 7.22 -5.99 -5.88
C GLU A 62 6.17 -6.85 -6.61
N ASN A 63 5.17 -7.39 -5.90
CA ASN A 63 4.25 -8.40 -6.45
C ASN A 63 2.77 -8.03 -6.33
N MET A 64 2.43 -6.89 -5.72
CA MET A 64 1.05 -6.46 -5.54
C MET A 64 0.87 -5.00 -5.93
N ASP A 65 -0.27 -4.70 -6.57
CA ASP A 65 -0.70 -3.33 -6.84
C ASP A 65 -1.65 -2.82 -5.75
N TRP A 66 -1.78 -1.48 -5.66
CA TRP A 66 -2.74 -0.86 -4.76
C TRP A 66 -4.17 -1.39 -4.94
N ASP A 67 -4.59 -1.63 -6.18
CA ASP A 67 -5.94 -2.14 -6.46
C ASP A 67 -6.19 -3.54 -5.88
N ALA A 68 -5.16 -4.35 -5.68
CA ALA A 68 -5.28 -5.66 -5.03
C ALA A 68 -5.57 -5.54 -3.52
N VAL A 69 -5.00 -4.52 -2.86
CA VAL A 69 -5.13 -4.35 -1.40
C VAL A 69 -6.20 -3.34 -0.99
N LYS A 70 -6.56 -2.41 -1.87
CA LYS A 70 -7.51 -1.32 -1.63
C LYS A 70 -8.85 -1.76 -1.03
N PRO A 71 -9.49 -2.87 -1.46
CA PRO A 71 -10.76 -3.32 -0.87
C PRO A 71 -10.65 -3.71 0.61
N HIS A 72 -9.43 -4.05 1.07
CA HIS A 72 -9.14 -4.48 2.43
C HIS A 72 -8.47 -3.38 3.27
N ALA A 73 -8.05 -2.29 2.63
CA ALA A 73 -7.35 -1.20 3.27
C ALA A 73 -8.31 -0.33 4.08
N VAL A 74 -7.85 0.12 5.25
CA VAL A 74 -8.57 1.07 6.09
C VAL A 74 -7.69 2.28 6.34
N ARG A 75 -8.17 3.47 5.99
CA ARG A 75 -7.49 4.71 6.33
C ARG A 75 -7.48 4.90 7.85
N VAL A 76 -6.30 5.11 8.42
CA VAL A 76 -6.10 5.32 9.86
C VAL A 76 -5.79 6.77 10.21
N SER A 77 -5.18 7.52 9.28
CA SER A 77 -4.99 8.96 9.39
C SER A 77 -5.37 9.64 8.08
N ASN A 78 -6.00 10.81 8.17
CA ASN A 78 -6.17 11.66 6.99
C ASN A 78 -4.79 12.22 6.58
N GLY A 79 -4.66 12.59 5.32
CA GLY A 79 -3.51 13.36 4.88
C GLY A 79 -3.45 14.70 5.59
N GLU A 80 -2.29 15.05 6.14
CA GLU A 80 -2.02 16.38 6.66
C GLU A 80 -1.31 17.18 5.58
N VAL A 81 -1.94 18.28 5.17
CA VAL A 81 -1.34 19.22 4.22
C VAL A 81 -0.85 20.41 5.03
N ASP A 82 0.46 20.67 4.99
CA ASP A 82 1.00 21.94 5.48
C ASP A 82 0.62 23.06 4.49
N TYR A 83 -0.57 23.62 4.70
CA TYR A 83 -1.08 24.73 3.90
C TYR A 83 -0.18 25.95 3.95
N ARG A 84 0.58 26.14 5.05
CA ARG A 84 1.50 27.27 5.17
C ARG A 84 2.72 27.06 4.28
N GLU A 85 3.30 25.87 4.30
CA GLU A 85 4.41 25.49 3.42
C GLU A 85 3.98 25.52 1.95
N GLY A 86 2.83 24.93 1.62
CA GLY A 86 2.25 24.98 0.28
C GLY A 86 2.02 26.42 -0.22
N TRP A 87 1.53 27.30 0.65
CA TRP A 87 1.37 28.72 0.34
C TRP A 87 2.73 29.40 0.05
N ILE A 88 3.75 29.17 0.88
CA ILE A 88 5.07 29.82 0.73
C ILE A 88 5.83 29.25 -0.47
N ASN A 89 5.95 27.92 -0.57
CA ASN A 89 6.89 27.24 -1.46
C ASN A 89 6.25 26.41 -2.58
N GLY A 90 4.92 26.26 -2.59
CA GLY A 90 4.22 25.55 -3.67
C GLY A 90 4.43 26.20 -5.04
N ILE A 91 4.29 25.39 -6.10
CA ILE A 91 4.33 25.85 -7.50
C ILE A 91 3.18 26.83 -7.70
N LYS A 92 3.50 28.02 -8.22
CA LYS A 92 2.55 29.13 -8.37
C LYS A 92 2.40 29.49 -9.84
N CYS A 93 1.17 29.69 -10.26
CA CYS A 93 0.81 30.33 -11.50
C CYS A 93 -0.17 31.46 -11.18
N VAL A 94 0.00 32.63 -11.80
CA VAL A 94 -0.94 33.75 -11.70
C VAL A 94 -1.82 33.70 -12.94
N THR A 95 -3.15 33.77 -12.76
CA THR A 95 -4.12 33.72 -13.85
C THR A 95 -5.23 34.75 -13.62
N ASP A 96 -5.73 35.33 -14.71
CA ASP A 96 -6.91 36.21 -14.73
C ASP A 96 -8.19 35.43 -15.12
N ASP A 97 -8.07 34.12 -15.35
CA ASP A 97 -9.17 33.23 -15.74
C ASP A 97 -9.95 32.77 -14.50
N GLU A 98 -11.20 33.22 -14.34
CA GLU A 98 -12.07 32.80 -13.23
C GLU A 98 -12.37 31.29 -13.26
N GLU A 99 -12.19 30.64 -14.42
CA GLU A 99 -12.32 29.19 -14.60
C GLU A 99 -11.07 28.61 -15.28
N GLN A 100 -9.99 28.43 -14.52
CA GLN A 100 -8.80 27.77 -15.05
C GLN A 100 -9.12 26.30 -15.38
N LYS A 101 -9.30 25.98 -16.67
CA LYS A 101 -9.37 24.60 -17.18
C LYS A 101 -7.97 24.04 -17.33
N ASP A 102 -7.66 23.08 -16.49
CA ASP A 102 -6.58 22.09 -16.56
C ASP A 102 -5.17 22.62 -16.90
N VAL A 103 -4.32 22.72 -15.88
CA VAL A 103 -2.87 22.70 -16.08
C VAL A 103 -2.44 21.22 -16.05
N VAL A 104 -2.03 20.72 -17.23
CA VAL A 104 -1.48 19.37 -17.47
C VAL A 104 -0.15 19.18 -16.77
#